data_AF-K9K3L1-F1
#
_entry.id   AF-K9K3L1-F1
#
_cell.length_a   1.000
_cell.length_b   1.000
_cell.length_c   1.000
_cell.angle_alpha   90.00
_cell.angle_beta   90.00
_cell.angle_gamma   90.00
#
_symmetry.space_group_name_H-M   'P 1'
#
loop_
_entity.id
_entity.type
_entity.pdbx_description
1 polymer ?
#
loop_
_entity_poly.entity_id
_entity_poly.type
_entity_poly.pdbx_seq_one_letter_code
_entity_poly.pdbx_strand_id
1 'polypeptide(L)'
;GPRPHESDSDDLDEDDFECLESDDDLDLETQEPGEEASVKGTLDDLQSYMAQMDQELAHTSIGKSFTTQKQMEALSQTTNNNSDEEDSGAGESIMTPVDVDLNLVSNILESYSSQAGLAGPASNLLQSMGVQLPDNTDHRPTSKPTKD
;
A
#
# COMPACT_ATOMS: atom_id res chain seq x y z
N GLY A 1 -38.31 10.54 41.36
CA GLY A 1 -37.63 11.79 41.73
C GLY A 1 -36.14 11.57 41.58
N PRO A 2 -35.39 12.48 40.94
CA PRO A 2 -33.96 12.32 40.81
C PRO A 2 -33.30 12.66 42.15
N ARG A 3 -32.39 11.80 42.62
CA ARG A 3 -31.41 12.17 43.66
C ARG A 3 -30.03 12.31 43.02
N PRO A 4 -29.18 13.18 43.58
CA PRO A 4 -28.12 13.84 42.84
C PRO A 4 -26.74 13.22 43.11
N HIS A 5 -25.87 13.39 42.11
CA HIS A 5 -24.47 13.78 42.26
C HIS A 5 -23.59 12.96 43.21
N GLU A 6 -22.95 11.95 42.64
CA GLU A 6 -21.64 11.48 43.08
C GLU A 6 -20.63 11.84 41.97
N SER A 7 -20.03 13.02 42.11
CA SER A 7 -18.73 13.31 41.52
C SER A 7 -17.71 12.62 42.40
N ASP A 8 -17.11 11.53 41.90
CA ASP A 8 -15.78 11.16 42.35
C ASP A 8 -14.79 12.00 41.54
N SER A 9 -14.06 12.81 42.28
CA SER A 9 -12.94 13.62 41.84
C SER A 9 -11.75 12.72 41.57
N ASP A 10 -11.56 12.32 40.32
CA ASP A 10 -10.25 11.92 39.81
C ASP A 10 -9.45 13.20 39.53
N ASP A 11 -9.01 13.85 40.61
CA ASP A 11 -7.96 14.86 40.58
C ASP A 11 -6.64 14.09 40.48
N LEU A 12 -6.31 13.68 39.25
CA LEU A 12 -5.02 13.08 38.97
C LEU A 12 -4.00 14.21 39.00
N ASP A 13 -3.20 14.24 40.07
CA ASP A 13 -2.06 15.14 40.23
C ASP A 13 -1.25 15.17 38.91
N GLU A 14 -1.26 16.33 38.26
CA GLU A 14 -0.77 16.54 36.90
C GLU A 14 0.74 16.87 36.86
N ASP A 15 1.47 16.51 37.91
CA ASP A 15 2.87 16.91 38.11
C ASP A 15 3.73 15.75 38.65
N ASP A 16 3.97 14.72 37.83
CA ASP A 16 5.26 14.00 37.80
C ASP A 16 5.39 13.07 36.58
N PHE A 17 5.07 13.56 35.38
CA PHE A 17 5.78 13.03 34.22
C PHE A 17 7.13 13.74 34.20
N GLU A 18 8.07 13.27 35.05
CA GLU A 18 9.47 13.51 34.78
C GLU A 18 9.68 13.10 33.33
N CYS A 19 9.91 14.13 32.52
CA CYS A 19 10.42 14.01 31.18
C CYS A 19 11.62 13.08 31.31
N LEU A 20 11.46 11.82 30.93
CA LEU A 20 12.58 11.04 30.45
C LEU A 20 13.03 11.77 29.20
N GLU A 21 13.77 12.86 29.41
CA GLU A 21 14.78 13.37 28.52
C GLU A 21 15.72 12.18 28.37
N SER A 22 15.35 11.29 27.45
CA SER A 22 16.27 10.37 26.85
C SER A 22 17.26 11.29 26.19
N ASP A 23 18.31 11.63 26.93
CA ASP A 23 19.51 12.36 26.49
C ASP A 23 20.32 11.52 25.47
N ASP A 24 19.61 10.69 24.70
CA ASP A 24 20.06 10.10 23.45
C ASP A 24 19.79 11.13 22.33
N ASP A 25 20.30 12.35 22.53
CA ASP A 25 20.93 13.07 21.43
C ASP A 25 22.10 12.17 20.99
N LEU A 26 21.77 11.15 20.19
CA LEU A 26 22.73 10.39 19.42
C LEU A 26 23.32 11.38 18.42
N ASP A 27 24.33 12.10 18.88
CA ASP A 27 25.31 12.77 18.07
C ASP A 27 25.95 11.72 17.17
N LEU A 28 25.31 11.51 16.02
CA LEU A 28 25.78 10.68 14.91
C LEU A 28 27.02 11.32 14.23
N GLU A 29 27.84 12.08 14.96
CA GLU A 29 29.13 12.59 14.49
C GLU A 29 30.33 11.96 15.22
N THR A 30 30.12 11.06 16.19
CA THR A 30 31.20 10.25 16.80
C THR A 30 31.05 8.75 16.55
N GLN A 31 30.92 8.36 15.29
CA GLN A 31 31.07 6.94 14.92
C GLN A 31 32.56 6.55 14.88
N GLU A 32 32.98 5.76 15.88
CA GLU A 32 34.23 5.00 15.80
C GLU A 32 34.21 4.14 14.52
N PRO A 33 35.30 4.10 13.73
CA PRO A 33 35.33 3.42 12.43
C PRO A 33 35.06 1.90 12.48
N GLY A 34 34.97 1.31 13.68
CA GLY A 34 34.63 -0.09 13.92
C GLY A 34 33.13 -0.39 14.07
N GLU A 35 32.31 0.58 14.47
CA GLU A 35 30.86 0.38 14.68
C GLU A 35 30.07 0.51 13.37
N GLU A 36 30.48 1.42 12.48
CA GLU A 36 29.98 1.57 11.09
C GLU A 36 29.99 0.25 10.31
N ALA A 37 31.08 -0.51 10.43
CA ALA A 37 31.24 -1.78 9.74
C ALA A 37 30.31 -2.87 10.30
N SER A 38 30.06 -2.84 11.61
CA SER A 38 29.16 -3.78 12.28
C SER A 38 27.70 -3.50 11.92
N VAL A 39 27.27 -2.24 11.94
CA VAL A 39 25.91 -1.83 11.59
C VAL A 39 25.64 -2.08 10.11
N LYS A 40 26.60 -1.74 9.23
CA LYS A 40 26.50 -2.00 7.80
C LYS A 40 26.39 -3.50 7.48
N GLY A 41 27.17 -4.36 8.15
CA GLY A 41 27.03 -5.81 8.00
C GLY A 41 25.63 -6.32 8.37
N THR A 42 25.05 -5.81 9.45
CA THR A 42 23.67 -6.19 9.84
C THR A 42 22.61 -5.67 8.86
N LEU A 43 22.84 -4.52 8.23
CA LEU A 43 21.96 -3.97 7.19
C LEU A 43 22.02 -4.82 5.92
N ASP A 44 23.23 -5.22 5.50
CA ASP A 44 23.44 -6.08 4.34
C ASP A 44 22.75 -7.44 4.53
N ASP A 45 22.83 -8.02 5.74
CA ASP A 45 22.13 -9.24 6.12
C ASP A 45 20.60 -9.09 6.04
N LEU A 46 20.06 -7.97 6.54
CA LEU A 46 18.62 -7.66 6.45
C LEU A 46 18.18 -7.47 4.99
N GLN A 47 18.99 -6.79 4.17
CA GLN A 47 18.71 -6.60 2.75
C GLN A 47 18.67 -7.93 1.99
N SER A 48 19.61 -8.83 2.27
CA SER A 48 19.63 -10.19 1.73
C SER A 48 18.38 -10.97 2.15
N TYR A 49 17.98 -10.85 3.42
CA TYR A 49 16.77 -11.48 3.92
C TYR A 49 15.50 -10.97 3.22
N MET A 50 15.37 -9.65 3.02
CA MET A 50 14.27 -9.06 2.25
C MET A 50 14.24 -9.56 0.81
N ALA A 51 15.40 -9.63 0.15
CA ALA A 51 15.51 -10.13 -1.22
C ALA A 51 15.08 -11.60 -1.36
N GLN A 52 15.37 -12.44 -0.35
CA GLN A 52 14.93 -13.84 -0.34
C GLN A 52 13.41 -13.97 -0.19
N MET A 53 12.79 -13.16 0.67
CA MET A 53 11.33 -13.13 0.80
C MET A 53 10.67 -12.69 -0.50
N ASP A 54 11.19 -11.65 -1.13
CA ASP A 54 10.70 -11.15 -2.42
C ASP A 54 10.81 -12.21 -3.52
N GLN A 55 11.92 -12.96 -3.56
CA GLN A 55 12.11 -14.06 -4.49
C GLN A 55 11.08 -15.18 -4.29
N GLU A 56 10.78 -15.55 -3.04
CA GLU A 56 9.79 -16.58 -2.74
C GLU A 56 8.38 -16.12 -3.12
N LEU A 57 8.05 -14.85 -2.89
CA LEU A 57 6.73 -14.29 -3.20
C LEU A 57 6.52 -14.04 -4.70
N ALA A 58 7.56 -13.74 -5.47
CA ALA A 58 7.46 -13.35 -6.89
C ALA A 58 6.65 -14.34 -7.75
N HIS A 59 6.70 -15.63 -7.44
CA HIS A 59 6.00 -16.66 -8.21
C HIS A 59 4.55 -16.92 -7.75
N THR A 60 4.15 -16.35 -6.62
CA THR A 60 2.82 -16.54 -6.03
C THR A 60 1.78 -15.58 -6.63
N SER A 61 0.49 -15.84 -6.37
CA SER A 61 -0.58 -14.92 -6.77
C SER A 61 -0.40 -13.53 -6.15
N ILE A 62 0.04 -13.46 -4.89
CA ILE A 62 0.23 -12.18 -4.21
C ILE A 62 1.38 -11.38 -4.83
N GLY A 63 2.47 -12.03 -5.23
CA GLY A 63 3.57 -11.38 -5.95
C GLY A 63 3.16 -10.83 -7.31
N LYS A 64 2.19 -11.48 -7.98
CA LYS A 64 1.67 -11.08 -9.30
C LYS A 64 0.52 -10.07 -9.24
N SER A 65 -0.07 -9.86 -8.08
CA SER A 65 -1.22 -8.94 -7.90
C SER A 65 -0.83 -7.47 -7.96
N PHE A 66 0.43 -7.13 -7.66
CA PHE A 66 0.87 -5.75 -7.63
C PHE A 66 1.45 -5.32 -8.97
N THR A 67 1.10 -4.10 -9.41
CA THR A 67 1.77 -3.48 -10.55
C THR A 67 3.11 -2.88 -10.11
N THR A 68 4.17 -3.10 -10.88
CA THR A 68 5.52 -2.60 -10.58
C THR A 68 5.97 -1.56 -11.61
N GLN A 69 6.92 -0.71 -11.22
CA GLN A 69 7.42 0.38 -12.07
C GLN A 69 8.02 -0.13 -13.40
N LYS A 70 8.72 -1.27 -13.38
CA LYS A 70 9.27 -1.91 -14.59
C LYS A 70 8.19 -2.31 -15.60
N GLN A 71 7.04 -2.78 -15.11
CA GLN A 71 5.91 -3.15 -15.97
C GLN A 71 5.36 -1.94 -16.73
N MET A 72 5.29 -0.77 -16.07
CA MET A 72 4.83 0.48 -16.67
C MET A 72 5.76 1.00 -17.79
N GLU A 73 7.08 0.89 -17.61
CA GLU A 73 8.06 1.27 -18.64
C GLU A 73 7.92 0.40 -19.90
N ALA A 74 7.68 -0.90 -19.73
CA ALA A 74 7.42 -1.84 -20.83
C ALA A 74 6.10 -1.52 -21.55
N LEU A 75 5.04 -1.19 -20.82
CA LEU A 75 3.73 -0.80 -21.38
C LEU A 75 3.81 0.51 -22.17
N SER A 76 4.60 1.49 -21.69
CA SER A 76 4.77 2.78 -22.35
C SER A 76 5.56 2.69 -23.67
N GLN A 77 6.40 1.67 -23.83
CA GLN A 77 7.18 1.42 -25.05
C GLN A 77 6.45 0.51 -26.05
N THR A 78 5.39 -0.19 -25.64
CA THR A 78 4.70 -1.20 -26.45
C THR A 78 3.36 -0.69 -26.96
N THR A 79 3.38 0.26 -27.90
CA THR A 79 2.25 0.46 -28.83
C THR A 79 2.39 -0.42 -30.08
N ASN A 80 3.45 -1.22 -30.19
CA ASN A 80 3.66 -2.17 -31.28
C ASN A 80 4.11 -3.51 -30.72
N ASN A 81 3.36 -4.55 -31.05
CA ASN A 81 3.59 -5.99 -30.80
C ASN A 81 2.88 -6.56 -29.58
N ASN A 82 1.70 -7.11 -29.84
CA ASN A 82 1.20 -8.30 -29.16
C ASN A 82 2.30 -9.37 -29.20
N SER A 83 2.94 -9.64 -28.08
CA SER A 83 3.53 -10.95 -27.85
C SER A 83 3.27 -11.28 -26.40
N ASP A 84 2.35 -12.22 -26.23
CA ASP A 84 2.13 -13.03 -25.05
C ASP A 84 3.42 -13.85 -24.82
N GLU A 85 4.44 -13.18 -24.31
CA GLU A 85 5.69 -13.81 -23.90
C GLU A 85 5.73 -13.68 -22.40
N GLU A 86 5.56 -14.83 -21.76
CA GLU A 86 5.82 -15.02 -20.35
C GLU A 86 7.12 -14.29 -19.98
N ASP A 87 7.03 -13.28 -19.11
CA ASP A 87 8.20 -12.63 -18.48
C ASP A 87 8.84 -13.61 -17.51
N SER A 88 9.41 -14.68 -18.07
CA SER A 88 10.50 -15.44 -17.50
C SER A 88 11.80 -14.64 -17.66
N GLY A 89 11.78 -13.40 -17.18
CA GLY A 89 12.96 -12.59 -16.93
C GLY A 89 13.62 -13.07 -15.64
N ALA A 90 14.14 -14.30 -15.66
CA ALA A 90 15.10 -14.82 -14.69
C ALA A 90 16.44 -14.09 -14.88
N GLY A 91 16.44 -12.79 -14.64
CA GLY A 91 17.61 -11.98 -14.38
C GLY A 91 17.50 -11.56 -12.93
N GLU A 92 18.14 -12.32 -12.06
CA GLU A 92 18.66 -11.97 -10.74
C GLU A 92 18.14 -10.67 -10.09
N SER A 93 17.78 -10.77 -8.80
CA SER A 93 17.69 -9.68 -7.81
C SER A 93 16.37 -8.88 -7.72
N ILE A 94 15.79 -8.95 -6.51
CA ILE A 94 14.87 -7.98 -5.86
C ILE A 94 13.58 -7.67 -6.65
N MET A 95 12.42 -7.92 -6.02
CA MET A 95 11.14 -7.48 -6.56
C MET A 95 11.23 -5.99 -6.87
N THR A 96 10.95 -5.62 -8.13
CA THR A 96 10.96 -4.19 -8.51
C THR A 96 9.95 -3.44 -7.66
N PRO A 97 10.26 -2.20 -7.20
CA PRO A 97 9.34 -1.43 -6.39
C PRO A 97 7.94 -1.34 -6.99
N VAL A 98 6.94 -1.49 -6.13
CA VAL A 98 5.52 -1.40 -6.49
C VAL A 98 5.18 0.04 -6.87
N ASP A 99 4.34 0.20 -7.89
CA ASP A 99 3.77 1.50 -8.25
C ASP A 99 2.56 1.80 -7.35
N VAL A 100 2.77 2.56 -6.28
CA VAL A 100 1.72 2.83 -5.29
C VAL A 100 0.51 3.52 -5.90
N ASP A 101 0.74 4.48 -6.82
CA ASP A 101 -0.33 5.28 -7.40
C ASP A 101 -1.22 4.41 -8.30
N LEU A 102 -0.61 3.61 -9.17
CA LEU A 102 -1.35 2.73 -10.08
C LEU A 102 -2.10 1.64 -9.32
N ASN A 103 -1.47 1.04 -8.30
CA ASN A 103 -2.14 0.05 -7.46
C ASN A 103 -3.29 0.68 -6.67
N LEU A 104 -3.13 1.91 -6.17
CA LEU A 104 -4.19 2.62 -5.48
C LEU A 104 -5.37 2.89 -6.42
N VAL A 105 -5.12 3.42 -7.61
CA VAL A 105 -6.15 3.70 -8.60
C VAL A 105 -6.83 2.40 -9.05
N SER A 106 -6.07 1.34 -9.33
CA SER A 106 -6.62 0.02 -9.69
C SER A 106 -7.56 -0.50 -8.61
N ASN A 107 -7.12 -0.51 -7.35
CA ASN A 107 -7.91 -0.99 -6.22
C ASN A 107 -9.18 -0.15 -5.99
N ILE A 108 -9.09 1.17 -6.14
CA ILE A 108 -10.25 2.06 -6.01
C ILE A 108 -11.25 1.81 -7.14
N LEU A 109 -10.79 1.71 -8.39
CA LEU A 109 -11.65 1.48 -9.55
C LEU A 109 -12.29 0.11 -9.55
N GLU A 110 -11.55 -0.93 -9.17
CA GLU A 110 -12.09 -2.28 -8.97
C GLU A 110 -13.14 -2.31 -7.86
N SER A 111 -12.87 -1.62 -6.74
CA SER A 111 -13.83 -1.48 -5.65
C SER A 111 -15.09 -0.72 -6.06
N TYR A 112 -14.95 0.33 -6.87
CA TYR A 112 -16.07 1.12 -7.40
C TYR A 112 -16.92 0.30 -8.39
N SER A 113 -16.27 -0.47 -9.25
CA SER A 113 -16.91 -1.39 -10.19
C SER A 113 -17.67 -2.50 -9.45
N SER A 114 -17.08 -3.05 -8.39
CA SER A 114 -17.72 -4.06 -7.52
C SER A 114 -18.95 -3.52 -6.78
N GLN A 115 -19.02 -2.20 -6.56
CA GLN A 115 -20.19 -1.51 -6.01
C GLN A 115 -21.23 -1.18 -7.09
N ALA A 116 -21.05 -1.64 -8.34
CA ALA A 116 -21.88 -1.31 -9.49
C ALA A 116 -22.02 0.21 -9.72
N GLY A 117 -21.00 0.99 -9.32
CA GLY A 117 -21.04 2.46 -9.37
C GLY A 117 -22.01 3.12 -8.39
N LEU A 118 -22.63 2.35 -7.48
CA LEU A 118 -23.49 2.88 -6.43
C LEU A 118 -22.67 3.59 -5.34
N ALA A 119 -23.36 4.33 -4.48
CA ALA A 119 -22.76 4.92 -3.30
C ALA A 119 -22.18 3.82 -2.39
N GLY A 120 -20.90 3.97 -2.04
CA GLY A 120 -20.15 2.99 -1.26
C GLY A 120 -18.76 3.53 -0.89
N PRO A 121 -17.91 2.76 -0.19
CA PRO A 121 -16.65 3.25 0.35
C PRO A 121 -15.72 3.89 -0.70
N ALA A 122 -15.62 3.27 -1.88
CA ALA A 122 -14.76 3.75 -2.96
C ALA A 122 -15.35 5.02 -3.61
N SER A 123 -16.67 5.02 -3.86
CA SER A 123 -17.41 6.18 -4.39
C SER A 123 -17.32 7.39 -3.46
N ASN A 124 -17.48 7.19 -2.14
CA ASN A 124 -17.39 8.24 -1.13
C ASN A 124 -15.97 8.82 -1.04
N LEU A 125 -14.94 7.98 -1.13
CA LEU A 125 -13.55 8.44 -1.12
C LEU A 125 -13.25 9.29 -2.35
N LEU A 126 -13.62 8.82 -3.55
CA LEU A 126 -13.46 9.57 -4.79
C LEU A 126 -14.20 10.92 -4.75
N GLN A 127 -15.43 10.93 -4.26
CA GLN A 127 -16.21 12.15 -4.12
C GLN A 127 -15.60 13.14 -3.12
N SER A 128 -15.03 12.63 -2.02
CA SER A 128 -14.28 13.44 -1.04
C SER A 128 -13.01 14.03 -1.64
N MET A 129 -12.38 13.33 -2.59
CA MET A 129 -11.26 13.83 -3.39
C MET A 129 -11.70 14.76 -4.54
N GLY A 130 -13.00 15.08 -4.66
CA GLY A 130 -13.53 15.93 -5.73
C GLY A 130 -13.59 15.25 -7.11
N VAL A 131 -13.42 13.93 -7.15
CA VAL A 131 -13.46 13.12 -8.37
C VAL A 131 -14.85 12.49 -8.49
N GLN A 132 -15.62 12.89 -9.50
CA GLN A 132 -16.94 12.32 -9.80
C GLN A 132 -16.82 11.41 -11.03
N LEU A 133 -17.01 10.10 -10.83
CA LEU A 133 -17.04 9.14 -11.92
C LEU A 133 -18.46 9.04 -12.52
N PRO A 134 -18.58 8.75 -13.83
CA PRO A 134 -19.87 8.49 -14.48
C PRO A 134 -20.47 7.15 -14.00
N ASP A 135 -21.78 7.00 -14.14
CA ASP A 135 -22.48 5.77 -13.79
C ASP A 135 -21.88 4.55 -14.54
N ASN A 136 -21.56 3.49 -13.79
CA ASN A 136 -21.05 2.23 -14.35
C ASN A 136 -22.17 1.48 -15.08
N THR A 137 -22.43 1.81 -16.34
CA THR A 137 -23.49 1.18 -17.15
C THR A 137 -23.10 -0.13 -17.82
N ASP A 138 -21.84 -0.57 -17.72
CA ASP A 138 -21.32 -1.74 -18.44
C ASP A 138 -21.96 -3.08 -18.03
N HIS A 139 -22.62 -3.14 -16.87
CA HIS A 139 -23.28 -4.34 -16.39
C HIS A 139 -24.79 -4.44 -16.68
N ARG A 140 -25.38 -3.59 -17.53
CA ARG A 140 -26.80 -3.77 -17.88
C ARG A 140 -26.97 -5.10 -18.62
N PRO A 141 -27.65 -6.11 -18.03
CA PRO A 141 -27.94 -7.33 -18.78
C PRO A 141 -28.86 -6.93 -19.93
N THR A 142 -28.40 -7.15 -21.16
CA THR A 142 -29.27 -7.01 -22.33
C THR A 142 -30.35 -8.08 -22.22
N SER A 143 -31.49 -7.74 -21.63
CA SER A 143 -32.68 -8.58 -21.67
C SER A 143 -33.07 -8.70 -23.14
N LYS A 144 -32.72 -9.83 -23.75
CA LYS A 144 -33.19 -10.18 -25.09
C LYS A 144 -34.72 -10.28 -25.00
N PRO A 145 -35.49 -9.56 -25.84
CA PRO A 145 -36.93 -9.70 -25.84
C PRO A 145 -37.28 -11.08 -26.39
N THR A 146 -37.78 -11.96 -25.53
CA THR A 146 -38.51 -13.17 -25.95
C THR A 146 -39.80 -12.69 -26.61
N LYS A 147 -39.87 -12.90 -27.93
CA LYS A 147 -41.01 -12.56 -28.78
C LYS A 147 -42.02 -13.71 -28.66
N ASP A 148 -43.23 -13.39 -28.20
CA ASP A 148 -44.40 -14.27 -28.25
C ASP A 148 -44.79 -14.61 -29.70
#